data_AF-A0A413SED0-F1
#
_entry.id   AF-A0A413SED0-F1
#
_cell.length_a   1.000
_cell.length_b   1.000
_cell.length_c   1.000
_cell.angle_alpha   90.00
_cell.angle_beta   90.00
_cell.angle_gamma   90.00
#
_symmetry.space_group_name_H-M   'P 1'
#
loop_
_entity.id
_entity.type
_entity.pdbx_description
1 polymer ?
#
loop_
_entity_poly.entity_id
_entity_poly.type
_entity_poly.pdbx_seq_one_letter_code
_entity_poly.pdbx_strand_id
1 'polypeptide(L)'
;MRRRNLILITVLLLSLTFAAGCGENKNAGAAGSMDQQKTSETTVQNEAEPETSQVSEDSEQDETEAAATTEAGQDAQSDYQIEMVSYKKTNLIDISYPKITGWSDTEKQEEWNTYFENTAKEAAGEMAGDTEEMNLGANDSVVLTYTVQEQTKDMLSLTCQSYYDYEGAAHPSAALTSVNINMKTGEKMTFSDFADPDETAKILFAGKDNTDTVQGYTVLDPEGNPTTEITMKDILEFNFIWMEPTEEALAASLTHFDGDVDDYGADETMGESYVHDGKVYVIFYVSHAMGDYTVVRID
;
A
#
# COMPACT_ATOMS: atom_id res chain seq x y z
N MET A 1 0.50 -15.25 -31.08
CA MET A 1 -0.33 -14.56 -30.07
C MET A 1 0.45 -14.61 -28.78
N ARG A 2 1.09 -13.51 -28.36
CA ARG A 2 1.58 -13.38 -26.98
C ARG A 2 0.32 -13.20 -26.11
N ARG A 3 0.13 -14.05 -25.10
CA ARG A 3 -0.80 -13.71 -24.00
C ARG A 3 -0.14 -12.58 -23.22
N ARG A 4 -0.90 -11.55 -22.85
CA ARG A 4 -0.45 -10.51 -21.91
C ARG A 4 -1.00 -10.95 -20.56
N ASN A 5 -0.14 -11.11 -19.58
CA ASN A 5 -0.54 -11.52 -18.25
C ASN A 5 -1.18 -10.31 -17.55
N LEU A 6 -2.33 -10.53 -16.93
CA LEU A 6 -3.17 -9.48 -16.35
C LEU A 6 -3.21 -9.69 -14.83
N ILE A 7 -2.71 -8.71 -14.08
CA ILE A 7 -2.89 -8.66 -12.63
C ILE A 7 -4.33 -8.24 -12.35
N LEU A 8 -5.19 -9.23 -12.17
CA LEU A 8 -6.60 -9.04 -11.79
C LEU A 8 -6.67 -9.03 -10.26
N ILE A 9 -6.68 -7.84 -9.65
CA ILE A 9 -7.00 -7.69 -8.22
C ILE A 9 -8.50 -7.99 -8.05
N THR A 10 -8.83 -9.27 -7.84
CA THR A 10 -10.18 -9.69 -7.49
C THR A 10 -10.50 -9.28 -6.06
N VAL A 11 -11.17 -8.13 -5.90
CA VAL A 11 -11.70 -7.66 -4.62
C VAL A 11 -12.62 -8.73 -4.02
N LEU A 12 -12.17 -9.38 -2.95
CA LEU A 12 -12.90 -10.44 -2.28
C LEU A 12 -14.03 -9.84 -1.42
N LEU A 13 -15.19 -9.57 -2.05
CA LEU A 13 -16.38 -9.02 -1.40
C LEU A 13 -16.95 -9.97 -0.34
N LEU A 14 -16.41 -9.89 0.88
CA LEU A 14 -16.80 -10.70 2.03
C LEU A 14 -18.13 -10.23 2.64
N SER A 15 -19.24 -10.50 1.95
CA SER A 15 -20.59 -10.20 2.42
C SER A 15 -21.02 -11.13 3.58
N LEU A 16 -20.65 -10.75 4.81
CA LEU A 16 -21.14 -11.37 6.04
C LEU A 16 -22.64 -11.16 6.21
N THR A 17 -23.43 -12.06 5.62
CA THR A 17 -24.89 -12.11 5.81
C THR A 17 -25.22 -12.64 7.20
N PHE A 18 -25.35 -11.74 8.17
CA PHE A 18 -25.95 -12.08 9.46
C PHE A 18 -27.38 -12.58 9.26
N ALA A 19 -27.57 -13.88 9.47
CA ALA A 19 -28.89 -14.50 9.53
C ALA A 19 -29.64 -14.06 10.80
N ALA A 20 -30.15 -12.82 10.80
CA ALA A 20 -31.04 -12.32 11.83
C ALA A 20 -32.37 -13.09 11.78
N GLY A 21 -32.53 -14.07 12.67
CA GLY A 21 -33.74 -14.88 12.76
C GLY A 21 -34.96 -14.02 13.07
N CYS A 22 -36.01 -14.12 12.24
CA CYS A 22 -37.30 -13.49 12.48
C CYS A 22 -37.98 -14.08 13.73
N GLY A 23 -37.74 -13.47 14.89
CA GLY A 23 -38.54 -13.67 16.10
C GLY A 23 -39.83 -12.85 16.04
N GLU A 24 -40.97 -13.51 15.83
CA GLU A 24 -42.29 -12.85 15.83
C GLU A 24 -42.59 -12.14 17.16
N ASN A 25 -43.05 -10.89 17.07
CA ASN A 25 -43.42 -10.09 18.23
C ASN A 25 -44.95 -10.04 18.37
N LYS A 26 -45.51 -10.53 19.49
CA LYS A 26 -46.96 -10.45 19.80
C LYS A 26 -47.25 -10.13 21.28
N ASN A 27 -47.43 -8.84 21.52
CA ASN A 27 -48.38 -8.18 22.44
C ASN A 27 -48.51 -8.52 23.95
N ALA A 28 -48.32 -7.43 24.72
CA ALA A 28 -49.24 -6.87 25.74
C ALA A 28 -49.20 -7.36 27.20
N GLY A 29 -49.18 -6.39 28.14
CA GLY A 29 -49.44 -6.62 29.57
C GLY A 29 -48.91 -5.54 30.52
N ALA A 30 -49.71 -4.51 30.80
CA ALA A 30 -49.42 -3.34 31.65
C ALA A 30 -49.02 -3.62 33.12
N ALA A 31 -48.31 -2.68 33.78
CA ALA A 31 -48.86 -1.80 34.84
C ALA A 31 -47.81 -1.24 35.86
N GLY A 32 -47.84 0.09 36.08
CA GLY A 32 -47.33 0.79 37.29
C GLY A 32 -45.80 0.95 37.45
N SER A 33 -45.28 1.83 38.30
CA SER A 33 -45.84 3.06 38.95
C SER A 33 -44.72 3.80 39.69
N MET A 34 -44.66 5.14 39.61
CA MET A 34 -43.86 6.05 40.47
C MET A 34 -42.31 5.87 40.41
N ASP A 35 -41.47 6.89 40.61
CA ASP A 35 -41.70 8.19 41.27
C ASP A 35 -41.00 9.39 40.58
N GLN A 36 -41.43 10.61 40.93
CA GLN A 36 -40.77 11.88 40.57
C GLN A 36 -40.05 12.50 41.76
N GLN A 37 -38.82 13.00 41.58
CA GLN A 37 -38.37 14.32 42.07
C GLN A 37 -36.98 14.63 41.46
N LYS A 38 -36.76 15.58 40.54
CA LYS A 38 -37.05 17.04 40.48
C LYS A 38 -36.00 17.91 41.22
N THR A 39 -35.10 18.52 40.43
CA THR A 39 -34.47 19.88 40.53
C THR A 39 -33.85 20.34 41.87
N SER A 40 -32.73 21.07 41.90
CA SER A 40 -32.60 22.42 41.29
C SER A 40 -31.16 22.94 41.14
N GLU A 41 -31.04 23.94 40.26
CA GLU A 41 -29.86 24.78 39.98
C GLU A 41 -29.59 25.84 41.07
N THR A 42 -28.45 26.55 40.94
CA THR A 42 -28.14 27.98 41.29
C THR A 42 -26.63 28.06 41.64
N THR A 43 -25.69 28.47 40.77
CA THR A 43 -25.41 29.82 40.21
C THR A 43 -25.09 30.84 41.34
N VAL A 44 -23.92 31.50 41.42
CA VAL A 44 -23.64 32.85 40.86
C VAL A 44 -22.28 33.37 41.44
N GLN A 45 -21.35 33.81 40.58
CA GLN A 45 -20.41 34.98 40.66
C GLN A 45 -19.50 35.24 41.91
N ASN A 46 -18.44 36.07 41.88
CA ASN A 46 -17.51 36.61 40.84
C ASN A 46 -16.44 37.49 41.58
N GLU A 47 -15.50 38.09 40.83
CA GLU A 47 -14.60 39.23 41.21
C GLU A 47 -13.41 38.93 42.15
N ALA A 48 -12.28 39.65 42.09
CA ALA A 48 -11.57 40.37 41.00
C ALA A 48 -10.14 40.74 41.48
N GLU A 49 -9.17 40.75 40.55
CA GLU A 49 -8.01 41.67 40.32
C GLU A 49 -7.47 42.66 41.43
N PRO A 50 -6.23 43.25 41.32
CA PRO A 50 -5.65 43.77 40.06
C PRO A 50 -4.09 43.85 39.87
N GLU A 51 -3.68 44.15 38.61
CA GLU A 51 -2.50 44.93 38.14
C GLU A 51 -1.06 44.45 38.52
N THR A 52 0.05 44.57 37.75
CA THR A 52 0.53 45.39 36.60
C THR A 52 1.62 44.60 35.81
N SER A 53 2.29 45.01 34.71
CA SER A 53 1.97 45.75 33.46
C SER A 53 3.26 45.87 32.58
N GLN A 54 3.13 46.29 31.31
CA GLN A 54 4.18 46.62 30.30
C GLN A 54 4.83 45.42 29.57
N VAL A 55 4.79 45.23 28.24
CA VAL A 55 4.82 46.07 27.00
C VAL A 55 6.23 46.36 26.46
N SER A 56 6.55 45.76 25.30
CA SER A 56 7.25 46.40 24.16
C SER A 56 7.14 45.55 22.90
N GLU A 57 7.06 46.19 21.73
CA GLU A 57 6.78 45.59 20.41
C GLU A 57 8.05 45.30 19.58
N ASP A 58 7.82 44.63 18.45
CA ASP A 58 8.50 44.79 17.15
C ASP A 58 9.91 44.17 16.92
N SER A 59 9.97 43.17 16.03
CA SER A 59 10.58 43.34 14.68
C SER A 59 10.50 42.06 13.83
N GLU A 60 10.30 42.24 12.52
CA GLU A 60 10.35 41.19 11.50
C GLU A 60 11.79 40.72 11.27
N GLN A 61 12.02 39.41 11.09
CA GLN A 61 12.92 38.98 10.01
C GLN A 61 12.67 37.55 9.51
N ASP A 62 12.65 37.45 8.18
CA ASP A 62 12.63 36.26 7.34
C ASP A 62 14.00 35.54 7.41
N GLU A 63 14.01 34.27 7.85
CA GLU A 63 15.10 33.34 7.55
C GLU A 63 14.54 32.10 6.86
N THR A 64 14.79 32.02 5.57
CA THR A 64 14.49 30.87 4.71
C THR A 64 15.38 29.69 5.10
N GLU A 65 14.90 28.81 5.97
CA GLU A 65 15.61 27.56 6.29
C GLU A 65 15.52 26.59 5.11
N ALA A 66 16.52 26.66 4.23
CA ALA A 66 16.66 25.74 3.12
C ALA A 66 16.89 24.33 3.67
N ALA A 67 15.86 23.48 3.56
CA ALA A 67 15.96 22.06 3.89
C ALA A 67 17.11 21.43 3.10
N ALA A 68 18.20 21.11 3.79
CA ALA A 68 19.35 20.47 3.20
C ALA A 68 18.99 19.03 2.81
N THR A 69 18.69 18.81 1.53
CA THR A 69 18.66 17.48 0.93
C THR A 69 19.96 16.78 1.26
N THR A 70 19.86 15.75 2.10
CA THR A 70 21.02 14.97 2.52
C THR A 70 21.29 13.93 1.43
N GLU A 71 22.00 14.35 0.37
CA GLU A 71 22.59 13.41 -0.59
C GLU A 71 23.67 12.58 0.12
N ALA A 72 23.31 11.37 0.55
CA ALA A 72 24.20 10.43 1.21
C ALA A 72 24.11 9.03 0.58
N GLY A 73 24.47 8.95 -0.71
CA GLY A 73 24.43 7.72 -1.50
C GLY A 73 25.08 7.91 -2.87
N GLN A 74 26.41 8.13 -2.92
CA GLN A 74 27.15 8.17 -4.18
C GLN A 74 27.43 6.75 -4.71
N ASP A 75 26.36 6.06 -5.10
CA ASP A 75 26.48 4.86 -5.94
C ASP A 75 26.54 5.22 -7.43
N ALA A 76 26.99 4.27 -8.24
CA ALA A 76 27.38 4.53 -9.63
C ALA A 76 26.20 5.04 -10.48
N GLN A 77 26.20 6.36 -10.73
CA GLN A 77 25.21 7.09 -11.54
C GLN A 77 24.80 6.29 -12.77
N SER A 78 23.50 5.97 -12.87
CA SER A 78 22.93 5.23 -13.99
C SER A 78 23.14 5.97 -15.32
N ASP A 79 23.34 5.21 -16.40
CA ASP A 79 23.45 5.74 -17.76
C ASP A 79 22.09 6.15 -18.35
N TYR A 80 21.00 5.56 -17.83
CA TYR A 80 19.62 5.97 -18.08
C TYR A 80 19.10 6.95 -17.01
N GLN A 81 17.97 7.61 -17.31
CA GLN A 81 17.24 8.53 -16.43
C GLN A 81 15.73 8.20 -16.45
N ILE A 82 15.03 8.52 -15.35
CA ILE A 82 13.59 8.32 -15.21
C ILE A 82 12.87 9.68 -15.23
N GLU A 83 12.03 9.90 -16.24
CA GLU A 83 11.12 11.04 -16.31
C GLU A 83 9.73 10.61 -15.85
N MET A 84 9.13 11.28 -14.87
CA MET A 84 7.74 11.01 -14.48
C MET A 84 6.78 11.76 -15.41
N VAL A 85 5.86 11.02 -16.02
CA VAL A 85 4.86 11.55 -16.96
C VAL A 85 3.49 11.59 -16.27
N SER A 86 2.97 12.81 -16.09
CA SER A 86 1.61 13.00 -15.57
C SER A 86 0.56 12.77 -16.65
N TYR A 87 -0.45 11.96 -16.31
CA TYR A 87 -1.61 11.65 -17.13
C TYR A 87 -2.90 12.00 -16.36
N LYS A 88 -3.66 12.98 -16.87
CA LYS A 88 -4.92 13.43 -16.27
C LYS A 88 -6.02 13.39 -17.31
N LYS A 89 -6.96 12.46 -17.15
CA LYS A 89 -8.13 12.29 -18.04
C LYS A 89 -9.32 13.14 -17.59
N THR A 90 -9.50 13.25 -16.27
CA THR A 90 -10.51 14.09 -15.59
C THR A 90 -9.86 14.77 -14.38
N ASN A 91 -10.64 15.51 -13.58
CA ASN A 91 -10.16 16.05 -12.30
C ASN A 91 -10.05 14.99 -11.18
N LEU A 92 -10.56 13.77 -11.41
CA LEU A 92 -10.57 12.66 -10.45
C LEU A 92 -9.58 11.54 -10.83
N ILE A 93 -9.01 11.60 -12.04
CA ILE A 93 -8.02 10.63 -12.52
C ILE A 93 -6.67 11.35 -12.57
N ASP A 94 -5.77 11.00 -11.64
CA ASP A 94 -4.45 11.59 -11.50
C ASP A 94 -3.37 10.49 -11.48
N ILE A 95 -2.68 10.30 -12.59
CA ILE A 95 -1.73 9.21 -12.77
C ILE A 95 -0.35 9.79 -13.08
N SER A 96 0.70 9.28 -12.43
CA SER A 96 2.09 9.63 -12.69
C SER A 96 2.89 8.34 -12.91
N TYR A 97 3.29 8.07 -14.15
CA TYR A 97 4.00 6.85 -14.54
C TYR A 97 5.42 7.14 -15.05
N PRO A 98 6.37 6.20 -14.93
CA PRO A 98 7.76 6.43 -15.27
C PRO A 98 8.00 6.25 -16.77
N LYS A 99 8.95 7.02 -17.29
CA LYS A 99 9.49 6.89 -18.63
C LYS A 99 11.01 6.81 -18.55
N ILE A 100 11.56 5.68 -18.99
CA ILE A 100 12.99 5.43 -19.09
C ILE A 100 13.53 6.17 -20.32
N THR A 101 14.60 6.92 -20.14
CA THR A 101 15.30 7.65 -21.20
C THR A 101 16.82 7.44 -21.11
N GLY A 102 17.52 7.52 -22.24
CA GLY A 102 18.98 7.40 -22.31
C GLY A 102 19.54 5.98 -22.15
N TRP A 103 18.69 4.97 -21.93
CA TRP A 103 19.12 3.58 -21.78
C TRP A 103 19.69 3.04 -23.11
N SER A 104 20.80 2.31 -23.04
CA SER A 104 21.50 1.80 -24.20
C SER A 104 20.74 0.72 -24.98
N ASP A 105 19.88 -0.06 -24.30
CA ASP A 105 18.95 -0.97 -24.97
C ASP A 105 17.65 -0.24 -25.33
N THR A 106 17.63 0.32 -26.54
CA THR A 106 16.48 1.09 -27.03
C THR A 106 15.25 0.23 -27.32
N GLU A 107 15.40 -1.09 -27.53
CA GLU A 107 14.25 -2.00 -27.75
C GLU A 107 13.56 -2.28 -26.42
N LYS A 108 14.33 -2.63 -25.39
CA LYS A 108 13.81 -2.80 -24.02
C LYS A 108 13.30 -1.51 -23.42
N GLN A 109 13.93 -0.37 -23.69
CA GLN A 109 13.44 0.95 -23.27
C GLN A 109 12.03 1.23 -23.83
N GLU A 110 11.80 0.94 -25.11
CA GLU A 110 10.48 1.14 -25.73
C GLU A 110 9.45 0.11 -25.23
N GLU A 111 9.84 -1.15 -25.02
CA GLU A 111 8.98 -2.20 -24.43
C GLU A 111 8.48 -1.78 -23.04
N TRP A 112 9.38 -1.33 -22.15
CA TRP A 112 9.02 -0.89 -20.79
C TRP A 112 8.25 0.44 -20.77
N ASN A 113 8.61 1.43 -21.59
CA ASN A 113 7.84 2.68 -21.71
C ASN A 113 6.42 2.41 -22.21
N THR A 114 6.27 1.52 -23.20
CA THR A 114 4.98 1.07 -23.71
C THR A 114 4.18 0.32 -22.63
N TYR A 115 4.83 -0.48 -21.78
CA TYR A 115 4.18 -1.12 -20.64
C TYR A 115 3.59 -0.08 -19.67
N PHE A 116 4.40 0.86 -19.17
CA PHE A 116 3.94 1.88 -18.21
C PHE A 116 2.84 2.78 -18.78
N GLU A 117 2.96 3.22 -20.04
CA GLU A 117 1.92 4.03 -20.69
C GLU A 117 0.60 3.25 -20.89
N ASN A 118 0.67 1.96 -21.20
CA ASN A 118 -0.53 1.12 -21.30
C ASN A 118 -1.18 0.91 -19.92
N THR A 119 -0.41 0.58 -18.87
CA THR A 119 -0.94 0.43 -17.51
C THR A 119 -1.62 1.71 -17.01
N ALA A 120 -1.03 2.89 -17.29
CA ALA A 120 -1.65 4.18 -16.97
C ALA A 120 -2.98 4.39 -17.70
N LYS A 121 -3.09 4.00 -18.97
CA LYS A 121 -4.32 4.12 -19.77
C LYS A 121 -5.37 3.07 -19.42
N GLU A 122 -4.95 1.85 -19.09
CA GLU A 122 -5.81 0.79 -18.56
C GLU A 122 -6.45 1.25 -17.24
N ALA A 123 -5.66 1.76 -16.29
CA ALA A 123 -6.15 2.32 -15.02
C ALA A 123 -7.04 3.57 -15.22
N ALA A 124 -6.82 4.35 -16.27
CA ALA A 124 -7.69 5.47 -16.65
C ALA A 124 -8.98 5.03 -17.41
N GLY A 125 -9.22 3.73 -17.60
CA GLY A 125 -10.39 3.22 -18.32
C GLY A 125 -10.38 3.57 -19.81
N GLU A 126 -9.22 3.46 -20.49
CA GLU A 126 -9.06 3.74 -21.92
C GLU A 126 -8.70 2.52 -22.78
N MET A 127 -8.41 1.38 -22.17
CA MET A 127 -8.11 0.14 -22.89
C MET A 127 -9.02 -0.97 -22.41
N ALA A 128 -9.87 -1.44 -23.32
CA ALA A 128 -10.60 -2.68 -23.15
C ALA A 128 -9.70 -3.86 -23.54
N GLY A 129 -9.53 -4.81 -22.63
CA GLY A 129 -9.16 -6.17 -22.98
C GLY A 129 -10.36 -6.94 -23.54
N ASP A 130 -10.29 -8.28 -23.54
CA ASP A 130 -11.47 -9.14 -23.76
C ASP A 130 -12.44 -9.14 -22.55
N THR A 131 -12.07 -8.47 -21.46
CA THR A 131 -12.92 -8.16 -20.30
C THR A 131 -13.76 -6.90 -20.57
N GLU A 132 -14.95 -6.82 -19.99
CA GLU A 132 -15.78 -5.60 -20.09
C GLU A 132 -14.96 -4.35 -19.76
N GLU A 133 -15.09 -3.31 -20.59
CA GLU A 133 -14.46 -2.01 -20.41
C GLU A 133 -14.52 -1.61 -18.92
N MET A 134 -13.37 -1.25 -18.34
CA MET A 134 -13.30 -0.65 -17.01
C MET A 134 -13.93 0.75 -17.09
N ASN A 135 -15.26 0.76 -17.10
CA ASN A 135 -16.11 1.90 -17.38
C ASN A 135 -16.22 2.75 -16.12
N LEU A 136 -15.15 3.51 -15.86
CA LEU A 136 -15.08 4.48 -14.79
C LEU A 136 -16.29 5.44 -14.86
N GLY A 137 -17.06 5.47 -13.79
CA GLY A 137 -18.16 6.39 -13.58
C GLY A 137 -17.69 7.84 -13.57
N ALA A 138 -18.63 8.77 -13.77
CA ALA A 138 -18.30 10.21 -13.81
C ALA A 138 -17.76 10.75 -12.48
N ASN A 139 -17.98 10.04 -11.38
CA ASN A 139 -17.53 10.38 -10.03
C ASN A 139 -16.44 9.44 -9.50
N ASP A 140 -15.96 8.48 -10.31
CA ASP A 140 -14.89 7.57 -9.91
C ASP A 140 -13.55 8.32 -9.85
N SER A 141 -12.79 8.06 -8.78
CA SER A 141 -11.45 8.58 -8.57
C SER A 141 -10.40 7.49 -8.67
N VAL A 142 -9.31 7.79 -9.37
CA VAL A 142 -8.17 6.90 -9.59
C VAL A 142 -6.89 7.71 -9.44
N VAL A 143 -6.07 7.35 -8.45
CA VAL A 143 -4.75 7.95 -8.25
C VAL A 143 -3.70 6.85 -8.34
N LEU A 144 -2.75 6.97 -9.27
CA LEU A 144 -1.61 6.06 -9.39
C LEU A 144 -0.31 6.87 -9.37
N THR A 145 0.56 6.60 -8.40
CA THR A 145 1.83 7.30 -8.22
C THR A 145 2.97 6.29 -8.22
N TYR A 146 3.81 6.35 -9.25
CA TYR A 146 5.08 5.62 -9.27
C TYR A 146 6.18 6.39 -8.53
N THR A 147 6.98 5.67 -7.76
CA THR A 147 8.15 6.16 -7.02
C THR A 147 9.35 5.29 -7.37
N VAL A 148 10.51 5.93 -7.65
CA VAL A 148 11.80 5.25 -7.80
C VAL A 148 12.32 4.91 -6.41
N GLN A 149 12.55 3.62 -6.15
CA GLN A 149 13.04 3.11 -4.87
C GLN A 149 14.55 2.84 -4.92
N GLU A 150 15.04 2.29 -6.03
CA GLU A 150 16.47 2.02 -6.28
C GLU A 150 16.78 2.30 -7.76
N GLN A 151 17.89 2.99 -8.05
CA GLN A 151 18.29 3.31 -9.42
C GLN A 151 19.81 3.22 -9.56
N THR A 152 20.28 2.07 -10.06
CA THR A 152 21.69 1.83 -10.35
C THR A 152 21.87 1.53 -11.83
N LYS A 153 23.11 1.58 -12.33
CA LYS A 153 23.47 1.06 -13.67
C LYS A 153 23.04 -0.40 -13.96
N ASP A 154 22.70 -1.19 -12.94
CA ASP A 154 22.42 -2.62 -13.04
C ASP A 154 20.94 -2.96 -12.78
N MET A 155 20.18 -2.10 -12.09
CA MET A 155 18.81 -2.34 -11.63
C MET A 155 18.02 -1.03 -11.52
N LEU A 156 16.76 -1.07 -11.96
CA LEU A 156 15.73 -0.10 -11.58
C LEU A 156 14.68 -0.81 -10.72
N SER A 157 14.42 -0.30 -9.52
CA SER A 157 13.31 -0.73 -8.66
C SER A 157 12.31 0.41 -8.49
N LEU A 158 11.04 0.11 -8.78
CA LEU A 158 9.92 1.03 -8.73
C LEU A 158 8.82 0.45 -7.84
N THR A 159 8.10 1.32 -7.15
CA THR A 159 6.79 1.00 -6.57
C THR A 159 5.72 1.85 -7.24
N CYS A 160 4.51 1.32 -7.36
CA CYS A 160 3.32 2.06 -7.77
C CYS A 160 2.29 2.00 -6.65
N GLN A 161 2.08 3.12 -5.96
CA GLN A 161 0.96 3.25 -5.04
C GLN A 161 -0.29 3.59 -5.86
N SER A 162 -1.34 2.80 -5.70
CA SER A 162 -2.63 2.99 -6.35
C SER A 162 -3.71 3.22 -5.30
N TYR A 163 -4.67 4.09 -5.60
CA TYR A 163 -5.83 4.40 -4.77
C TYR A 163 -7.06 4.55 -5.68
N TYR A 164 -8.13 3.86 -5.30
CA TYR A 164 -9.38 3.77 -6.06
C TYR A 164 -10.56 4.14 -5.14
N ASP A 165 -11.39 5.08 -5.58
CA ASP A 165 -12.64 5.45 -4.92
C ASP A 165 -13.75 5.45 -5.97
N TYR A 166 -14.48 4.34 -6.05
CA TYR A 166 -15.50 4.09 -7.08
C TYR A 166 -16.91 4.39 -6.55
N GLU A 167 -17.76 4.99 -7.38
CA GLU A 167 -19.11 5.38 -6.99
C GLU A 167 -19.95 4.17 -6.56
N GLY A 168 -20.31 4.12 -5.28
CA GLY A 168 -21.10 3.04 -4.69
C GLY A 168 -20.26 1.93 -4.03
N ALA A 169 -18.93 2.04 -4.00
CA ALA A 169 -18.08 1.23 -3.13
C ALA A 169 -18.40 1.51 -1.64
N ALA A 170 -18.12 0.54 -0.76
CA ALA A 170 -18.36 0.70 0.68
C ALA A 170 -17.34 1.64 1.35
N HIS A 171 -16.13 1.68 0.78
CA HIS A 171 -15.00 2.52 1.12
C HIS A 171 -14.03 2.52 -0.08
N PRO A 172 -13.07 3.45 -0.14
CA PRO A 172 -11.95 3.39 -1.07
C PRO A 172 -11.09 2.14 -0.89
N SER A 173 -10.12 1.93 -1.77
CA SER A 173 -9.10 0.88 -1.64
C SER A 173 -7.76 1.37 -2.14
N ALA A 174 -6.69 1.02 -1.43
CA ALA A 174 -5.32 1.23 -1.83
C ALA A 174 -4.65 -0.10 -2.23
N ALA A 175 -3.58 -0.03 -3.01
CA ALA A 175 -2.64 -1.14 -3.20
C ALA A 175 -1.27 -0.59 -3.55
N LEU A 176 -0.21 -1.27 -3.10
CA LEU A 176 1.17 -1.00 -3.48
C LEU A 176 1.67 -2.17 -4.32
N THR A 177 2.11 -1.91 -5.54
CA THR A 177 2.74 -2.89 -6.42
C THR A 177 4.18 -2.49 -6.72
N SER A 178 4.98 -3.38 -7.28
CA SER A 178 6.38 -3.11 -7.65
C SER A 178 6.77 -3.61 -9.04
N VAL A 179 7.73 -2.91 -9.63
CA VAL A 179 8.32 -3.26 -10.92
C VAL A 179 9.83 -3.15 -10.80
N ASN A 180 10.49 -4.29 -10.84
CA ASN A 180 11.94 -4.39 -10.80
C ASN A 180 12.47 -4.82 -12.17
N ILE A 181 13.48 -4.12 -12.68
CA ILE A 181 14.03 -4.34 -14.02
C ILE A 181 15.53 -4.52 -13.92
N ASN A 182 16.03 -5.62 -14.47
CA ASN A 182 17.47 -5.83 -14.65
C ASN A 182 17.96 -4.98 -15.82
N MET A 183 18.70 -3.91 -15.55
CA MET A 183 19.06 -2.93 -16.59
C MET A 183 20.14 -3.43 -17.57
N LYS A 184 20.70 -4.63 -17.34
CA LYS A 184 21.61 -5.32 -18.27
C LYS A 184 20.90 -6.23 -19.27
N THR A 185 19.73 -6.76 -18.93
CA THR A 185 18.98 -7.73 -19.76
C THR A 185 17.62 -7.21 -20.21
N GLY A 186 17.08 -6.21 -19.52
CA GLY A 186 15.74 -5.67 -19.70
C GLY A 186 14.61 -6.65 -19.33
N GLU A 187 14.91 -7.66 -18.52
CA GLU A 187 13.94 -8.61 -17.98
C GLU A 187 13.42 -8.14 -16.62
N LYS A 188 12.18 -8.54 -16.26
CA LYS A 188 11.62 -8.34 -14.92
C LYS A 188 12.43 -9.17 -13.92
N MET A 189 12.68 -8.61 -12.74
CA MET A 189 13.26 -9.32 -11.60
C MET A 189 12.19 -9.65 -10.57
N THR A 190 12.33 -10.77 -9.89
CA THR A 190 11.42 -11.22 -8.82
C THR A 190 12.11 -11.24 -7.46
N PHE A 191 11.35 -11.44 -6.38
CA PHE A 191 11.89 -11.63 -5.04
C PHE A 191 13.09 -12.59 -4.98
N SER A 192 13.02 -13.70 -5.71
CA SER A 192 14.07 -14.73 -5.78
C SER A 192 15.39 -14.27 -6.44
N ASP A 193 15.40 -13.13 -7.13
CA ASP A 193 16.63 -12.50 -7.64
C ASP A 193 17.34 -11.64 -6.56
N PHE A 194 16.66 -11.30 -5.46
CA PHE A 194 17.19 -10.42 -4.40
C PHE A 194 17.53 -11.16 -3.11
N ALA A 195 16.72 -12.15 -2.73
CA ALA A 195 16.84 -12.89 -1.47
C ALA A 195 16.47 -14.37 -1.64
N ASP A 196 16.94 -15.20 -0.71
CA ASP A 196 16.60 -16.62 -0.67
C ASP A 196 15.20 -16.81 -0.01
N PRO A 197 14.23 -17.45 -0.70
CA PRO A 197 12.88 -17.68 -0.15
C PRO A 197 12.86 -18.56 1.11
N ASP A 198 13.70 -19.59 1.18
CA ASP A 198 13.76 -20.51 2.32
C ASP A 198 14.38 -19.83 3.56
N GLU A 199 15.41 -19.00 3.40
CA GLU A 199 16.02 -18.23 4.49
C GLU A 199 15.08 -17.09 4.94
N THR A 200 14.43 -16.40 4.01
CA THR A 200 13.51 -15.31 4.34
C THR A 200 12.25 -15.82 5.03
N ALA A 201 11.69 -16.95 4.57
CA ALA A 201 10.55 -17.57 5.24
C ALA A 201 10.85 -17.90 6.72
N LYS A 202 12.05 -18.40 7.05
CA LYS A 202 12.47 -18.65 8.45
C LYS A 202 12.46 -17.37 9.29
N ILE A 203 12.98 -16.28 8.72
CA ILE A 203 13.07 -14.98 9.38
C ILE A 203 11.67 -14.42 9.68
N LEU A 204 10.79 -14.40 8.67
CA LEU A 204 9.43 -13.87 8.81
C LEU A 204 8.55 -14.79 9.67
N PHE A 205 8.58 -16.10 9.42
CA PHE A 205 7.72 -17.08 10.10
C PHE A 205 8.04 -17.22 11.60
N ALA A 206 9.26 -16.92 12.04
CA ALA A 206 9.58 -16.78 13.46
C ALA A 206 8.70 -15.72 14.17
N GLY A 207 8.21 -14.71 13.43
CA GLY A 207 7.30 -13.68 13.93
C GLY A 207 5.87 -14.15 14.24
N LYS A 208 5.47 -15.37 13.84
CA LYS A 208 4.10 -15.89 13.93
C LYS A 208 3.49 -15.88 15.34
N ASP A 209 4.32 -16.00 16.38
CA ASP A 209 3.87 -16.10 17.77
C ASP A 209 3.84 -14.73 18.48
N ASN A 210 4.13 -13.64 17.75
CA ASN A 210 4.27 -12.27 18.25
C ASN A 210 5.16 -12.18 19.51
N THR A 211 6.31 -12.86 19.47
CA THR A 211 7.33 -12.78 20.52
C THR A 211 8.38 -11.74 20.12
N ASP A 212 8.54 -10.69 20.93
CA ASP A 212 9.43 -9.51 20.72
C ASP A 212 10.95 -9.82 20.65
N THR A 213 11.32 -11.06 20.35
CA THR A 213 12.70 -11.57 20.37
C THR A 213 13.27 -11.91 18.99
N VAL A 214 12.47 -11.82 17.93
CA VAL A 214 12.90 -12.16 16.57
C VAL A 214 13.63 -10.98 15.94
N GLN A 215 14.79 -11.23 15.33
CA GLN A 215 15.59 -10.25 14.60
C GLN A 215 15.74 -10.69 13.14
N GLY A 216 15.72 -9.74 12.20
CA GLY A 216 15.90 -9.98 10.76
C GLY A 216 14.83 -9.34 9.87
N TYR A 217 13.79 -8.73 10.44
CA TYR A 217 12.83 -7.91 9.70
C TYR A 217 12.28 -6.76 10.53
N THR A 218 11.71 -5.76 9.85
CA THR A 218 10.95 -4.64 10.42
C THR A 218 9.65 -4.45 9.63
N VAL A 219 8.49 -4.45 10.30
CA VAL A 219 7.19 -4.07 9.70
C VAL A 219 7.08 -2.54 9.68
N LEU A 220 6.57 -1.98 8.58
CA LEU A 220 6.51 -0.54 8.34
C LEU A 220 5.08 0.00 8.25
N ASP A 221 4.89 1.23 8.70
CA ASP A 221 3.70 2.05 8.41
C ASP A 221 3.70 2.56 6.95
N PRO A 222 2.59 3.13 6.45
CA PRO A 222 2.53 3.67 5.08
C PRO A 222 3.56 4.77 4.78
N GLU A 223 4.04 5.47 5.80
CA GLU A 223 5.10 6.49 5.74
C GLU A 223 6.53 5.89 5.76
N GLY A 224 6.67 4.58 5.91
CA GLY A 224 7.94 3.85 5.88
C GLY A 224 8.69 3.74 7.22
N ASN A 225 8.06 4.09 8.33
CA ASN A 225 8.63 4.00 9.68
C ASN A 225 8.32 2.65 10.34
N PRO A 226 9.17 2.15 11.26
CA PRO A 226 8.87 0.95 12.04
C PRO A 226 7.58 1.08 12.84
N THR A 227 6.66 0.12 12.67
CA THR A 227 5.37 0.09 13.39
C THR A 227 5.19 -1.16 14.24
N THR A 228 4.30 -1.08 15.23
CA THR A 228 3.80 -2.21 16.02
C THR A 228 2.27 -2.33 15.95
N GLU A 229 1.60 -1.55 15.10
CA GLU A 229 0.13 -1.60 14.94
C GLU A 229 -0.33 -2.81 14.13
N ILE A 230 0.52 -3.25 13.19
CA ILE A 230 0.39 -4.50 12.43
C ILE A 230 1.63 -5.33 12.74
N THR A 231 1.43 -6.58 13.16
CA THR A 231 2.53 -7.51 13.45
C THR A 231 2.65 -8.55 12.34
N MET A 232 3.82 -9.21 12.25
CA MET A 232 4.02 -10.34 11.34
C MET A 232 3.03 -11.47 11.58
N LYS A 233 2.56 -11.63 12.82
CA LYS A 233 1.48 -12.55 13.14
C LYS A 233 0.18 -12.19 12.40
N ASP A 234 -0.24 -10.93 12.44
CA ASP A 234 -1.49 -10.48 11.80
C ASP A 234 -1.41 -10.63 10.26
N ILE A 235 -0.22 -10.37 9.70
CA ILE A 235 0.09 -10.60 8.28
C ILE A 235 -0.11 -12.07 7.91
N LEU A 236 0.49 -12.99 8.66
CA LEU A 236 0.42 -14.43 8.41
C LEU A 236 -1.00 -15.00 8.63
N GLU A 237 -1.69 -14.58 9.70
CA GLU A 237 -3.08 -14.99 9.97
C GLU A 237 -4.05 -14.53 8.86
N PHE A 238 -3.81 -13.37 8.23
CA PHE A 238 -4.61 -12.93 7.08
C PHE A 238 -4.23 -13.63 5.77
N ASN A 239 -2.94 -13.70 5.45
CA ASN A 239 -2.47 -14.26 4.18
C ASN A 239 -2.80 -15.76 4.04
N PHE A 240 -2.83 -16.49 5.15
CA PHE A 240 -3.17 -17.91 5.19
C PHE A 240 -4.55 -18.18 5.83
N ILE A 241 -5.49 -17.22 5.82
CA ILE A 241 -6.79 -17.28 6.54
C ILE A 241 -7.63 -18.57 6.36
N TRP A 242 -7.42 -19.32 5.27
CA TRP A 242 -8.12 -20.58 4.98
C TRP A 242 -7.40 -21.85 5.47
N MET A 243 -6.22 -21.72 6.10
CA MET A 243 -5.38 -22.81 6.58
C MET A 243 -4.54 -22.41 7.81
N GLU A 244 -3.74 -23.33 8.34
CA GLU A 244 -2.71 -22.97 9.32
C GLU A 244 -1.48 -22.48 8.55
N PRO A 245 -0.92 -21.28 8.84
CA PRO A 245 0.28 -20.81 8.17
C PRO A 245 1.48 -21.72 8.50
N THR A 246 2.31 -22.05 7.50
CA THR A 246 3.56 -22.81 7.70
C THR A 246 4.76 -22.10 7.06
N GLU A 247 5.97 -22.42 7.54
CA GLU A 247 7.22 -21.90 6.97
C GLU A 247 7.36 -22.30 5.49
N GLU A 248 7.00 -23.55 5.16
CA GLU A 248 7.08 -24.10 3.82
C GLU A 248 6.09 -23.43 2.85
N ALA A 249 4.86 -23.14 3.31
CA ALA A 249 3.87 -22.42 2.53
C ALA A 249 4.30 -20.97 2.24
N LEU A 250 4.93 -20.31 3.22
CA LEU A 250 5.53 -18.99 3.04
C LEU A 250 6.73 -19.00 2.09
N ALA A 251 7.62 -20.00 2.17
CA ALA A 251 8.75 -20.16 1.27
C ALA A 251 8.31 -20.42 -0.19
N ALA A 252 7.29 -21.26 -0.38
CA ALA A 252 6.67 -21.47 -1.69
C ALA A 252 6.08 -20.16 -2.24
N SER A 253 5.30 -19.44 -1.43
CA SER A 253 4.74 -18.13 -1.79
C SER A 253 5.84 -17.15 -2.22
N LEU A 254 6.88 -16.96 -1.40
CA LEU A 254 8.02 -16.06 -1.69
C LEU A 254 8.79 -16.43 -2.96
N THR A 255 8.82 -17.70 -3.35
CA THR A 255 9.42 -18.15 -4.61
C THR A 255 8.70 -17.55 -5.83
N HIS A 256 7.40 -17.30 -5.71
CA HIS A 256 6.53 -16.77 -6.76
C HIS A 256 6.19 -15.28 -6.64
N PHE A 257 6.66 -14.59 -5.58
CA PHE A 257 6.47 -13.13 -5.42
C PHE A 257 7.01 -12.35 -6.62
N ASP A 258 6.29 -11.30 -7.02
CA ASP A 258 6.45 -10.57 -8.30
C ASP A 258 6.26 -11.43 -9.58
N GLY A 259 5.90 -12.71 -9.49
CA GLY A 259 5.65 -13.61 -10.61
C GLY A 259 4.26 -13.42 -11.26
N ASP A 260 3.87 -14.38 -12.10
CA ASP A 260 2.55 -14.40 -12.71
C ASP A 260 1.50 -15.03 -11.77
N VAL A 261 0.27 -14.52 -11.79
CA VAL A 261 -0.88 -15.05 -11.01
C VAL A 261 -1.15 -16.54 -11.24
N ASP A 262 -0.83 -17.07 -12.42
CA ASP A 262 -1.04 -18.47 -12.79
C ASP A 262 0.05 -19.42 -12.19
N ASP A 263 1.14 -18.88 -11.62
CA ASP A 263 2.25 -19.68 -11.06
C ASP A 263 1.98 -20.14 -9.61
N TYR A 264 1.06 -19.49 -8.90
CA TYR A 264 0.80 -19.73 -7.48
C TYR A 264 0.01 -21.02 -7.21
N GLY A 265 0.46 -21.76 -6.18
CA GLY A 265 -0.22 -22.93 -5.64
C GLY A 265 -1.49 -22.62 -4.84
N ALA A 266 -2.28 -23.66 -4.55
CA ALA A 266 -3.54 -23.52 -3.81
C ALA A 266 -3.33 -23.18 -2.31
N ASP A 267 -2.12 -23.40 -1.80
CA ASP A 267 -1.73 -23.18 -0.40
C ASP A 267 -0.71 -22.02 -0.27
N GLU A 268 -0.65 -21.14 -1.26
CA GLU A 268 0.28 -20.01 -1.35
C GLU A 268 -0.48 -18.67 -1.33
N THR A 269 0.17 -17.63 -0.80
CA THR A 269 -0.33 -16.25 -0.88
C THR A 269 0.40 -15.47 -1.96
N MET A 270 -0.23 -14.43 -2.50
CA MET A 270 0.40 -13.49 -3.42
C MET A 270 1.08 -12.34 -2.68
N GLY A 271 2.17 -11.86 -3.26
CA GLY A 271 2.84 -10.63 -2.82
C GLY A 271 3.89 -10.18 -3.82
N GLU A 272 4.51 -9.06 -3.49
CA GLU A 272 5.45 -8.36 -4.35
C GLU A 272 6.66 -7.89 -3.53
N SER A 273 7.74 -7.51 -4.19
CA SER A 273 8.96 -7.06 -3.52
C SER A 273 9.68 -5.97 -4.28
N TYR A 274 10.43 -5.14 -3.57
CA TYR A 274 11.25 -4.08 -4.16
C TYR A 274 12.57 -3.92 -3.39
N VAL A 275 13.50 -3.19 -4.00
CA VAL A 275 14.79 -2.85 -3.40
C VAL A 275 14.83 -1.35 -3.14
N HIS A 276 15.34 -0.96 -1.98
CA HIS A 276 15.60 0.44 -1.61
C HIS A 276 16.81 0.50 -0.67
N ASP A 277 17.75 1.42 -0.92
CA ASP A 277 19.05 1.52 -0.22
C ASP A 277 19.77 0.15 -0.11
N GLY A 278 19.71 -0.64 -1.19
CA GLY A 278 20.28 -2.00 -1.24
C GLY A 278 19.64 -3.04 -0.31
N LYS A 279 18.51 -2.73 0.35
CA LYS A 279 17.73 -3.66 1.18
C LYS A 279 16.49 -4.16 0.45
N VAL A 280 16.04 -5.36 0.80
CA VAL A 280 14.82 -5.98 0.26
C VAL A 280 13.62 -5.62 1.12
N TYR A 281 12.54 -5.22 0.47
CA TYR A 281 11.25 -4.90 1.06
C TYR A 281 10.20 -5.80 0.43
N VAL A 282 9.35 -6.40 1.26
CA VAL A 282 8.29 -7.33 0.87
C VAL A 282 6.95 -6.67 1.13
N ILE A 283 6.08 -6.68 0.14
CA ILE A 283 4.72 -6.14 0.20
C ILE A 283 3.76 -7.32 0.41
N PHE A 284 3.04 -7.31 1.53
CA PHE A 284 1.96 -8.25 1.80
C PHE A 284 0.61 -7.56 1.67
N TYR A 285 -0.31 -8.18 0.94
CA TYR A 285 -1.70 -7.76 0.92
C TYR A 285 -2.39 -8.14 2.24
N VAL A 286 -3.15 -7.22 2.81
CA VAL A 286 -3.87 -7.37 4.08
C VAL A 286 -5.31 -6.86 3.97
N SER A 287 -6.12 -7.05 5.02
CA SER A 287 -7.52 -6.60 4.99
C SER A 287 -7.65 -5.06 4.90
N HIS A 288 -8.79 -4.57 4.39
CA HIS A 288 -9.16 -3.16 4.45
C HIS A 288 -9.07 -2.53 5.86
N ALA A 289 -9.31 -3.32 6.91
CA ALA A 289 -9.18 -2.85 8.30
C ALA A 289 -7.71 -2.67 8.76
N MET A 290 -6.76 -3.21 7.99
CA MET A 290 -5.31 -3.09 8.20
C MET A 290 -4.64 -2.20 7.12
N GLY A 291 -5.41 -1.52 6.26
CA GLY A 291 -4.86 -0.59 5.26
C GLY A 291 -4.50 -1.21 3.91
N ASP A 292 -5.11 -2.34 3.53
CA ASP A 292 -5.00 -3.03 2.23
C ASP A 292 -3.66 -3.70 1.90
N TYR A 293 -2.55 -3.10 2.31
CA TYR A 293 -1.21 -3.67 2.21
C TYR A 293 -0.37 -3.25 3.41
N THR A 294 0.72 -3.98 3.65
CA THR A 294 1.78 -3.58 4.59
C THR A 294 3.14 -3.96 4.02
N VAL A 295 4.16 -3.22 4.42
CA VAL A 295 5.53 -3.41 3.93
C VAL A 295 6.41 -3.95 5.04
N VAL A 296 7.24 -4.92 4.71
CA VAL A 296 8.18 -5.57 5.63
C VAL A 296 9.59 -5.47 5.04
N ARG A 297 10.47 -4.74 5.70
CA ARG A 297 11.90 -4.66 5.34
C ARG A 297 12.65 -5.85 5.94
N ILE A 298 13.51 -6.50 5.15
CA ILE A 298 14.46 -7.51 5.64
C ILE A 298 15.75 -6.79 6.09
N ASP A 299 16.32 -7.21 7.23
CA ASP A 299 17.37 -6.46 7.96
C ASP A 299 18.79 -7.03 7.93
#